data_AF-A0AAV4HAU0-F1
#
_entry.id   AF-A0AAV4HAU0-F1
#
_cell.length_a   1.000
_cell.length_b   1.000
_cell.length_c   1.000
_cell.angle_alpha   90.00
_cell.angle_beta   90.00
_cell.angle_gamma   90.00
#
_symmetry.space_group_name_H-M   'P 1'
#
loop_
_entity.id
_entity.type
_entity.pdbx_description
1 polymer ?
#
loop_
_entity_poly.entity_id
_entity_poly.type
_entity_poly.pdbx_seq_one_letter_code
_entity_poly.pdbx_strand_id
1 'polypeptide(L)'
;MLIISINLDAQHSAKKKRNAQNNNIVALHVLQCLISLHEAIQPPKEQLPPGRELQRKDWVTLNRARANVGMTASTLHKWKLRPDSECPCGNQNQTKDHILSECTEGPHCTDQDLRDCTDAAQAWITHWREKI
;
A
#
# COMPACT_ATOMS: atom_id res chain seq x y z
N MET A 1 -48.24 -46.16 -31.21
CA MET A 1 -46.90 -45.53 -31.21
C MET A 1 -46.90 -44.11 -30.61
N LEU A 2 -47.95 -43.29 -30.79
CA LEU A 2 -48.03 -41.90 -30.26
C LEU A 2 -48.05 -41.74 -28.72
N ILE A 3 -48.72 -42.63 -27.98
CA ILE A 3 -48.87 -42.49 -26.51
C ILE A 3 -47.52 -42.63 -25.77
N ILE A 4 -46.61 -43.46 -26.29
CA ILE A 4 -45.29 -43.67 -25.70
C ILE A 4 -44.43 -42.41 -25.85
N SER A 5 -44.47 -41.76 -27.02
CA SER A 5 -43.73 -40.52 -27.29
C SER A 5 -44.17 -39.37 -26.38
N ILE A 6 -45.48 -39.18 -26.16
CA ILE A 6 -46.01 -38.13 -25.26
C ILE A 6 -45.54 -38.34 -23.82
N ASN A 7 -45.47 -39.60 -23.36
CA ASN A 7 -45.01 -39.93 -22.01
C ASN A 7 -43.50 -39.66 -21.84
N LEU A 8 -42.68 -39.98 -22.86
CA LEU A 8 -41.25 -39.65 -22.89
C LEU A 8 -40.99 -38.13 -22.86
N ASP A 9 -41.76 -37.36 -23.63
CA ASP A 9 -41.63 -35.89 -23.66
C ASP A 9 -42.04 -35.24 -22.33
N ALA A 10 -43.11 -35.75 -21.70
CA ALA A 10 -43.53 -35.32 -20.37
C ALA A 10 -42.47 -35.62 -19.30
N GLN A 11 -41.85 -36.81 -19.36
CA GLN A 11 -40.77 -37.20 -18.45
C GLN A 11 -39.49 -36.36 -18.68
N HIS A 12 -39.15 -36.06 -19.93
CA HIS A 12 -38.01 -35.23 -20.28
C HIS A 12 -38.21 -33.77 -19.82
N SER A 13 -39.40 -33.22 -20.00
CA SER A 13 -39.79 -31.90 -19.51
C SER A 13 -39.73 -31.81 -17.97
N ALA A 14 -40.23 -32.83 -17.27
CA ALA A 14 -40.16 -32.91 -15.81
C ALA A 14 -38.71 -33.05 -15.29
N LYS A 15 -37.84 -33.79 -15.98
CA LYS A 15 -36.41 -33.89 -15.65
C LYS A 15 -35.70 -32.55 -15.86
N LYS A 16 -36.01 -31.83 -16.94
CA LYS A 16 -35.47 -30.49 -17.23
C LYS A 16 -35.88 -29.47 -16.16
N LYS A 17 -37.14 -29.48 -15.72
CA LYS A 17 -37.64 -28.61 -14.64
C LYS A 17 -36.94 -28.90 -13.30
N ARG A 18 -36.77 -30.18 -12.94
CA ARG A 18 -36.03 -30.59 -11.73
C ARG A 18 -34.57 -30.15 -11.76
N ASN A 19 -33.90 -30.31 -12.90
CA ASN A 19 -32.51 -29.88 -13.07
C ASN A 19 -32.37 -28.35 -12.95
N ALA A 20 -33.28 -27.59 -13.56
CA ALA A 20 -33.31 -26.13 -13.42
C ALA A 20 -33.52 -25.69 -11.96
N GLN A 21 -34.43 -26.35 -11.24
CA GLN A 21 -34.67 -26.10 -9.83
C GLN A 21 -33.44 -26.41 -8.97
N ASN A 22 -32.78 -27.54 -9.21
CA ASN A 22 -31.57 -27.93 -8.49
C ASN A 22 -30.43 -26.93 -8.75
N ASN A 23 -30.26 -26.48 -9.99
CA ASN A 23 -29.26 -25.48 -10.34
C ASN A 23 -29.51 -24.14 -9.62
N ASN A 24 -30.77 -23.71 -9.51
CA ASN A 24 -31.12 -22.51 -8.75
C ASN A 24 -30.78 -22.65 -7.26
N ILE A 25 -31.05 -23.82 -6.65
CA ILE A 25 -30.72 -24.10 -5.25
C ILE A 25 -29.19 -24.06 -5.04
N VAL A 26 -28.43 -24.68 -5.95
CA VAL A 26 -26.96 -24.64 -5.88
C VAL A 26 -26.45 -23.20 -6.01
N ALA A 27 -26.99 -22.40 -6.94
CA ALA A 27 -26.62 -21.00 -7.08
C ALA A 27 -26.93 -20.16 -5.83
N LEU A 28 -28.10 -20.39 -5.21
CA LEU A 28 -28.48 -19.75 -3.94
C LEU A 28 -27.52 -20.12 -2.81
N HIS A 29 -27.13 -21.40 -2.69
CA HIS A 29 -26.15 -21.82 -1.68
C HIS A 29 -24.76 -21.24 -1.92
N VAL A 30 -24.31 -21.18 -3.18
CA VAL A 30 -23.02 -20.54 -3.52
C VAL A 30 -23.05 -19.06 -3.16
N LEU A 31 -24.12 -18.35 -3.50
CA LEU A 31 -24.26 -16.93 -3.16
C LEU A 31 -24.30 -16.71 -1.65
N GLN A 32 -25.04 -17.56 -0.91
CA GLN A 32 -25.09 -17.50 0.55
C GLN A 32 -23.71 -17.76 1.17
N CYS A 33 -22.96 -18.75 0.67
CA CYS A 33 -21.60 -19.01 1.11
C CYS A 33 -20.66 -17.82 0.84
N LEU A 34 -20.79 -17.15 -0.30
CA LEU A 34 -19.97 -15.97 -0.62
C LEU A 34 -20.28 -14.79 0.31
N ILE A 35 -21.56 -14.56 0.62
CA ILE A 35 -21.99 -13.52 1.57
C ILE A 35 -21.44 -13.85 2.97
N SER A 36 -21.63 -15.07 3.45
CA SER A 36 -21.13 -15.50 4.76
C SER A 36 -19.60 -15.48 4.85
N LEU A 37 -18.89 -15.78 3.76
CA LEU A 37 -17.44 -15.64 3.70
C LEU A 37 -17.00 -14.18 3.77
N HIS A 38 -17.69 -13.27 3.07
CA HIS A 38 -17.41 -11.84 3.12
C HIS A 38 -17.61 -11.27 4.53
N GLU A 39 -18.69 -11.65 5.21
CA GLU A 39 -18.96 -11.23 6.60
C GLU A 39 -17.95 -11.82 7.61
N ALA A 40 -17.45 -13.03 7.36
CA ALA A 40 -16.44 -13.66 8.20
C ALA A 40 -15.07 -12.98 8.10
N ILE A 41 -14.75 -12.37 6.95
CA ILE A 41 -13.52 -11.60 6.76
C ILE A 41 -13.71 -10.23 7.44
N GLN A 42 -13.20 -10.13 8.67
CA GLN A 42 -13.15 -8.86 9.38
C GLN A 42 -12.28 -7.86 8.61
N PRO A 43 -12.70 -6.59 8.47
CA PRO A 43 -11.86 -5.58 7.85
C PRO A 43 -10.57 -5.43 8.66
N PRO A 44 -9.43 -5.16 8.01
CA PRO A 44 -8.20 -4.91 8.72
C PRO A 44 -8.40 -3.71 9.67
N LYS A 45 -8.03 -3.89 10.93
CA LYS A 45 -8.03 -2.80 11.93
C LYS A 45 -6.93 -1.77 11.66
N GLU A 46 -5.93 -2.18 10.89
CA GLU A 46 -4.75 -1.37 10.57
C GLU A 46 -5.13 -0.25 9.60
N GLN A 47 -4.76 0.96 9.98
CA GLN A 47 -4.84 2.12 9.09
C GLN A 47 -3.48 2.29 8.43
N LEU A 48 -3.49 2.48 7.13
CA LEU A 48 -2.26 2.80 6.42
C LEU A 48 -1.72 4.16 6.91
N PRO A 49 -0.40 4.28 7.08
CA PRO A 49 0.23 5.48 7.64
C PRO A 49 0.00 6.73 6.77
N PRO A 50 0.08 7.93 7.37
CA PRO A 50 0.07 9.19 6.62
C PRO A 50 1.14 9.20 5.52
N GLY A 51 0.79 9.76 4.36
CA GLY A 51 1.65 9.79 3.17
C GLY A 51 1.52 8.58 2.25
N ARG A 52 0.67 7.59 2.55
CA ARG A 52 0.42 6.40 1.71
C ARG A 52 0.07 6.71 0.24
N GLU A 53 -0.53 7.88 -0.01
CA GLU A 53 -0.96 8.32 -1.35
C GLU A 53 0.15 9.05 -2.12
N LEU A 54 1.33 9.25 -1.50
CA LEU A 54 2.47 9.88 -2.17
C LEU A 54 2.98 8.99 -3.32
N GLN A 55 3.55 9.64 -4.32
CA GLN A 55 4.25 8.96 -5.40
C GLN A 55 5.39 8.10 -4.85
N ARG A 56 5.73 7.01 -5.56
CA ARG A 56 6.71 6.01 -5.09
C ARG A 56 8.01 6.63 -4.56
N LYS A 57 8.57 7.61 -5.28
CA LYS A 57 9.82 8.28 -4.87
C LYS A 57 9.66 8.98 -3.52
N ASP A 58 8.65 9.84 -3.41
CA ASP A 58 8.38 10.63 -2.21
C ASP A 58 8.05 9.73 -1.00
N TRP A 59 7.28 8.66 -1.25
CA TRP A 59 6.96 7.65 -0.24
C TRP A 59 8.21 6.93 0.29
N VAL A 60 9.15 6.56 -0.59
CA VAL A 60 10.40 5.90 -0.19
C VAL A 60 11.29 6.85 0.61
N THR A 61 11.43 8.11 0.17
CA THR A 61 12.21 9.12 0.90
C THR A 61 11.62 9.39 2.29
N LEU A 62 10.30 9.54 2.40
CA LEU A 62 9.60 9.69 3.67
C LEU A 62 9.88 8.51 4.62
N ASN A 63 9.77 7.28 4.13
CA ASN A 63 10.00 6.10 4.97
C ASN A 63 11.46 5.92 5.37
N ARG A 64 12.41 6.27 4.50
CA ARG A 64 13.84 6.31 4.85
C ARG A 64 14.12 7.32 5.96
N ALA A 65 13.51 8.51 5.86
CA ALA A 65 13.61 9.54 6.88
C ALA A 65 13.00 9.07 8.20
N ARG A 66 11.80 8.47 8.19
CA ARG A 66 11.13 7.90 9.38
C ARG A 66 11.96 6.82 10.08
N ALA A 67 12.58 5.94 9.29
CA ALA A 67 13.35 4.81 9.81
C ALA A 67 14.82 5.14 10.13
N ASN A 68 15.24 6.41 10.04
CA ASN A 68 16.63 6.83 10.25
C ASN A 68 17.66 6.11 9.35
N VAL A 69 17.24 5.72 8.14
CA VAL A 69 18.06 4.99 7.16
C VAL A 69 18.12 5.76 5.83
N GLY A 70 18.68 6.98 5.88
CA GLY A 70 18.88 7.83 4.69
C GLY A 70 20.27 7.68 4.08
N MET A 71 20.45 8.02 2.80
CA MET A 71 21.77 8.10 2.16
C MET A 71 22.44 9.45 2.48
N THR A 72 22.55 9.78 3.76
CA THR A 72 23.25 11.00 4.18
C THR A 72 24.75 10.90 3.88
N ALA A 73 25.45 12.03 3.69
CA ALA A 73 26.89 11.99 3.40
C ALA A 73 27.67 11.24 4.48
N SER A 74 27.27 11.37 5.76
CA SER A 74 27.87 10.60 6.85
C SER A 74 27.72 9.08 6.67
N THR A 75 26.56 8.60 6.22
CA THR A 75 26.31 7.19 5.92
C THR A 75 27.11 6.72 4.70
N LEU A 76 27.14 7.53 3.63
CA LEU A 76 27.87 7.20 2.40
C LEU A 76 29.39 7.16 2.64
N HIS A 77 29.93 8.08 3.43
CA HIS A 77 31.33 8.07 3.85
C HIS A 77 31.65 6.84 4.70
N LYS A 78 30.78 6.49 5.66
CA LYS A 78 30.93 5.25 6.45
C LYS A 78 31.00 4.00 5.58
N TRP A 79 30.26 3.97 4.47
CA TRP A 79 30.27 2.88 3.49
C TRP A 79 31.37 3.00 2.43
N LYS A 80 32.25 4.02 2.51
CA LYS A 80 33.31 4.29 1.53
C LYS A 80 32.79 4.54 0.11
N LEU A 81 31.56 5.02 -0.02
CA LEU A 81 30.94 5.41 -1.29
C LEU A 81 31.12 6.90 -1.59
N ARG A 82 31.60 7.68 -0.62
CA ARG A 82 31.94 9.09 -0.73
C ARG A 82 33.27 9.35 0.01
N PRO A 83 34.13 10.28 -0.46
CA PRO A 83 35.40 10.59 0.20
C PRO A 83 35.26 11.30 1.55
N ASP A 84 34.16 12.02 1.80
CA ASP A 84 33.91 12.81 3.00
C ASP A 84 32.45 12.72 3.47
N SER A 85 32.21 13.09 4.72
CA SER A 85 30.88 13.17 5.36
C SER A 85 30.28 14.57 5.34
N GLU A 86 30.89 15.51 4.62
CA GLU A 86 30.56 16.94 4.72
C GLU A 86 29.26 17.28 3.99
N CYS A 87 28.47 18.16 4.60
CA CYS A 87 27.29 18.74 3.98
C CYS A 87 27.70 19.91 3.07
N PRO A 88 27.04 20.11 1.92
CA PRO A 88 27.26 21.29 1.07
C PRO A 88 27.09 22.63 1.81
N CYS A 89 26.33 22.67 2.91
CA CYS A 89 26.18 23.86 3.74
C CYS A 89 27.43 24.21 4.58
N GLY A 90 28.48 23.39 4.52
CA GLY A 90 29.72 23.53 5.30
C GLY A 90 29.74 22.80 6.64
N ASN A 91 28.69 22.04 7.00
CA ASN A 91 28.72 21.19 8.19
C ASN A 91 29.62 19.98 7.95
N GLN A 92 30.53 19.70 8.90
CA GLN A 92 31.48 18.58 8.81
C GLN A 92 30.83 17.20 8.70
N ASN A 93 29.62 17.04 9.26
CA ASN A 93 28.89 15.78 9.24
C ASN A 93 27.44 16.02 8.84
N GLN A 94 27.11 15.68 7.60
CA GLN A 94 25.72 15.61 7.16
C GLN A 94 25.07 14.35 7.77
N THR A 95 24.47 14.51 8.95
CA THR A 95 23.61 13.51 9.60
C THR A 95 22.15 13.73 9.24
N LYS A 96 21.27 12.79 9.60
CA LYS A 96 19.82 12.95 9.41
C LYS A 96 19.29 14.16 10.19
N ASP A 97 19.68 14.27 11.47
CA ASP A 97 19.24 15.36 12.34
C ASP A 97 19.65 16.71 11.76
N HIS A 98 20.88 16.79 11.24
CA HIS A 98 21.36 17.97 10.55
C HIS A 98 20.47 18.33 9.35
N ILE A 99 20.22 17.40 8.42
CA ILE A 99 19.40 17.71 7.23
C ILE A 99 17.92 17.94 7.52
N LEU A 100 17.43 17.47 8.67
CA LEU A 100 16.06 17.71 9.12
C LEU A 100 15.88 19.11 9.69
N SER A 101 16.71 19.52 10.64
CA SER A 101 16.40 20.69 11.47
C SER A 101 17.44 21.81 11.38
N GLU A 102 18.68 21.53 11.02
CA GLU A 102 19.81 22.47 11.15
C GLU A 102 20.35 22.97 9.80
N CYS A 103 20.17 22.20 8.73
CA CYS A 103 20.78 22.45 7.44
C CYS A 103 20.15 23.66 6.74
N THR A 104 20.95 24.66 6.42
CA THR A 104 20.50 25.89 5.73
C THR A 104 20.19 25.69 4.25
N GLU A 105 20.63 24.57 3.67
CA GLU A 105 20.37 24.25 2.25
C GLU A 105 18.94 23.71 2.03
N GLY A 106 18.30 23.16 3.06
CA GLY A 106 17.01 22.52 2.98
C GLY A 106 15.94 23.17 3.87
N PRO A 107 14.66 22.82 3.67
CA PRO A 107 13.61 23.25 4.57
C PRO A 107 13.75 22.55 5.94
N HIS A 108 13.23 23.20 6.98
CA HIS A 108 13.16 22.60 8.32
C HIS A 108 12.01 21.59 8.40
N CYS A 109 12.24 20.44 9.02
CA CYS A 109 11.27 19.38 9.24
C CYS A 109 11.58 18.64 10.55
N THR A 110 10.55 18.33 11.33
CA THR A 110 10.70 17.54 12.57
C THR A 110 10.33 16.07 12.34
N ASP A 111 10.72 15.19 13.27
CA ASP A 111 10.26 13.80 13.22
C ASP A 111 8.73 13.68 13.35
N GLN A 112 8.06 14.64 14.00
CA GLN A 112 6.61 14.67 14.07
C GLN A 112 6.01 15.02 12.71
N ASP A 113 6.57 16.00 12.01
CA ASP A 113 6.18 16.33 10.64
C ASP A 113 6.30 15.12 9.72
N LEU A 114 7.42 14.37 9.82
CA LEU A 114 7.60 13.12 9.09
C LEU A 114 6.53 12.08 9.46
N ARG A 115 6.18 11.91 10.73
CA ARG A 115 5.13 10.95 11.16
C ARG A 115 3.77 11.32 10.57
N ASP A 116 3.41 12.59 10.63
CA ASP A 116 2.09 13.05 10.20
C ASP A 116 2.01 13.40 8.71
N CYS A 117 3.15 13.39 8.01
CA CYS A 117 3.26 13.78 6.60
C CYS A 117 2.71 15.20 6.35
N THR A 118 3.07 16.14 7.22
CA THR A 118 2.65 17.55 7.12
C THR A 118 3.23 18.22 5.87
N ASP A 119 2.80 19.45 5.58
CA ASP A 119 3.34 20.23 4.45
C ASP A 119 4.85 20.47 4.59
N ALA A 120 5.36 20.64 5.81
CA ALA A 120 6.79 20.72 6.08
C ALA A 120 7.52 19.44 5.66
N ALA A 121 6.96 18.27 5.97
CA ALA A 121 7.51 16.99 5.53
C ALA A 121 7.49 16.85 4.00
N GLN A 122 6.41 17.27 3.34
CA GLN A 122 6.31 17.21 1.88
C GLN A 122 7.32 18.15 1.19
N ALA A 123 7.52 19.36 1.70
CA ALA A 123 8.55 20.27 1.24
C ALA A 123 9.95 19.67 1.41
N TRP A 124 10.20 19.07 2.57
CA TRP A 124 11.46 18.39 2.87
C TRP A 124 11.75 17.22 1.95
N ILE A 125 10.77 16.33 1.75
CA ILE A 125 10.88 15.20 0.82
C ILE A 125 11.20 15.71 -0.57
N THR A 126 10.45 16.71 -1.06
CA THR A 126 10.65 17.25 -2.41
C THR A 126 12.06 17.81 -2.60
N HIS A 127 12.61 18.46 -1.58
CA HIS A 127 13.97 19.02 -1.62
C HIS A 127 15.05 17.91 -1.60
N TRP A 128 14.91 16.92 -0.73
CA TRP A 128 15.96 15.95 -0.46
C TRP A 128 15.86 14.65 -1.26
N ARG A 129 14.73 14.31 -1.88
CA ARG A 129 14.50 13.00 -2.54
C ARG A 129 15.50 12.59 -3.64
N GLU A 130 16.19 13.54 -4.27
CA GLU A 130 17.24 13.25 -5.27
C GLU A 130 18.65 13.28 -4.66
N LYS A 131 18.77 13.67 -3.38
CA LYS A 131 20.02 13.90 -2.65
C LYS A 131 20.28 12.84 -1.55
N ILE A 132 19.27 12.08 -1.10
CA ILE A 132 19.32 11.07 0.00
C ILE A 132 18.51 9.80 -0.30
#